data_AF-A0A844ME27-F1
#
_entry.id   AF-A0A844ME27-F1
#
_cell.length_a   1.000
_cell.length_b   1.000
_cell.length_c   1.000
_cell.angle_alpha   90.00
_cell.angle_beta   90.00
_cell.angle_gamma   90.00
#
_symmetry.space_group_name_H-M   'P 1'
#
loop_
_entity.id
_entity.type
_entity.pdbx_description
1 polymer ?
#
loop_
_entity_poly.entity_id
_entity_poly.type
_entity_poly.pdbx_seq_one_letter_code
_entity_poly.pdbx_strand_id
1 'polypeptide(L)'
;MIYALGYAACRFYEAKINPLTSQATLAASQAESSLYLTTAIEQEVVMDRILIHVILAGNPGKTREQILSELQSLNLRPDSFAAIASNIQSPEPLESLLDRINSDFAVPLLAQCHKIAQMDGVITPEEAEVIAIITKKFS
;
A
#
# COMPACT_ATOMS: atom_id res chain seq x y z
N MET A 1 -3.85 8.09 0.03
CA MET A 1 -4.82 9.21 -0.17
C MET A 1 -4.75 9.94 -1.53
N ILE A 2 -3.57 10.24 -2.10
CA ILE A 2 -3.45 11.01 -3.38
C ILE A 2 -4.14 10.31 -4.55
N TYR A 3 -4.13 8.98 -4.60
CA TYR A 3 -4.73 8.22 -5.69
C TYR A 3 -6.26 8.37 -5.74
N ALA A 4 -6.95 8.22 -4.60
CA ALA A 4 -8.40 8.40 -4.54
C ALA A 4 -8.82 9.84 -4.92
N LEU A 5 -7.99 10.83 -4.56
CA LEU A 5 -8.16 12.21 -5.00
C LEU A 5 -7.97 12.37 -6.53
N GLY A 6 -6.96 11.73 -7.10
CA GLY A 6 -6.72 11.72 -8.55
C GLY A 6 -7.87 11.06 -9.33
N TYR A 7 -8.35 9.91 -8.86
CA TYR A 7 -9.49 9.20 -9.44
C TYR A 7 -10.78 10.05 -9.38
N ALA A 8 -11.08 10.63 -8.22
CA ALA A 8 -12.24 11.52 -8.05
C ALA A 8 -12.16 12.76 -8.98
N ALA A 9 -10.96 13.32 -9.16
CA ALA A 9 -10.74 14.42 -10.09
C ALA A 9 -11.03 14.01 -11.55
N CYS A 10 -10.54 12.84 -12.00
CA CYS A 10 -10.81 12.34 -13.35
C CYS A 10 -12.31 12.17 -13.61
N ARG A 11 -13.05 11.51 -12.69
CA ARG A 11 -14.50 11.29 -12.83
C ARG A 11 -15.30 12.59 -12.86
N PHE A 12 -14.87 13.59 -12.07
CA PHE A 12 -15.49 14.91 -12.08
C PHE A 12 -15.33 15.63 -13.43
N TYR A 13 -14.15 15.54 -14.05
CA TYR A 13 -13.91 16.15 -15.37
C TYR A 13 -14.68 15.43 -16.49
N GLU A 14 -14.75 14.09 -16.46
CA GLU A 14 -15.57 13.31 -17.39
C GLU A 14 -17.05 13.72 -17.33
N ALA A 15 -17.60 13.91 -16.12
CA ALA A 15 -18.98 14.34 -15.93
C ALA A 15 -19.25 15.77 -16.44
N LYS A 16 -18.25 16.66 -16.40
CA LYS A 16 -18.37 18.02 -16.94
C LYS A 16 -18.37 18.08 -18.47
N ILE A 17 -17.66 17.16 -19.12
CA ILE A 17 -17.51 17.15 -20.59
C ILE A 17 -18.75 16.55 -21.28
N ASN A 18 -19.51 15.67 -20.61
CA ASN A 18 -20.75 15.08 -21.12
C ASN A 18 -22.00 15.51 -20.32
N PRO A 19 -22.61 16.67 -20.65
CA PRO A 19 -23.72 17.26 -19.88
C PRO A 19 -25.09 16.58 -20.05
N LEU A 20 -25.24 15.60 -20.96
CA LEU A 20 -26.50 14.85 -21.16
C LEU A 20 -26.81 13.85 -20.03
N THR A 21 -25.83 13.60 -19.16
CA THR A 21 -25.91 12.70 -18.01
C THR A 21 -26.20 13.48 -16.72
N SER A 22 -27.44 13.96 -16.62
CA SER A 22 -28.02 14.74 -15.50
C SER A 22 -27.79 14.11 -14.10
N GLN A 23 -27.83 14.93 -13.05
CA GLN A 23 -27.75 14.71 -11.59
C GLN A 23 -27.67 13.27 -11.03
N ALA A 24 -28.47 12.32 -11.53
CA ALA A 24 -28.37 10.91 -11.22
C ALA A 24 -26.97 10.32 -11.51
N THR A 25 -26.32 10.78 -12.57
CA THR A 25 -24.95 10.38 -12.92
C THR A 25 -23.92 10.96 -11.96
N LEU A 26 -24.18 12.16 -11.43
CA LEU A 26 -23.33 12.81 -10.44
C LEU A 26 -23.41 12.09 -9.09
N ALA A 27 -24.63 11.74 -8.65
CA ALA A 27 -24.85 10.97 -7.43
C ALA A 27 -24.27 9.54 -7.53
N ALA A 28 -24.44 8.88 -8.68
CA ALA A 28 -23.82 7.58 -8.95
C ALA A 28 -22.28 7.66 -8.95
N SER A 29 -21.71 8.69 -9.57
CA SER A 29 -20.26 8.94 -9.58
C SER A 29 -19.71 9.26 -8.18
N GLN A 30 -20.47 9.98 -7.35
CA GLN A 30 -20.09 10.23 -5.95
C GLN A 30 -20.10 8.93 -5.14
N ALA A 31 -21.16 8.12 -5.26
CA ALA A 31 -21.24 6.82 -4.58
C ALA A 31 -20.11 5.88 -5.01
N GLU A 32 -19.80 5.83 -6.31
CA GLU A 32 -18.68 5.07 -6.86
C GLU A 32 -17.33 5.58 -6.35
N SER A 33 -17.15 6.90 -6.25
CA SER A 33 -15.92 7.51 -5.71
C SER A 33 -15.76 7.22 -4.22
N SER A 34 -16.85 7.23 -3.45
CA SER A 34 -16.83 6.85 -2.03
C SER A 34 -16.49 5.37 -1.86
N LEU A 35 -17.07 4.48 -2.66
CA LEU A 35 -16.74 3.06 -2.64
C LEU A 35 -15.26 2.85 -2.99
N TYR A 36 -14.78 3.51 -4.04
CA TYR A 36 -13.39 3.44 -4.45
C TYR A 36 -12.44 3.96 -3.35
N LEU A 37 -12.80 5.05 -2.67
CA LEU A 37 -12.03 5.56 -1.53
C LEU A 37 -11.97 4.55 -0.38
N THR A 38 -13.11 3.92 -0.05
CA THR A 38 -13.16 2.86 0.98
C THR A 38 -12.26 1.68 0.59
N THR A 39 -12.37 1.20 -0.65
CA THR A 39 -11.50 0.14 -1.17
C THR A 39 -10.03 0.55 -1.11
N ALA A 40 -9.68 1.78 -1.49
CA ALA A 40 -8.30 2.26 -1.45
C ALA A 40 -7.74 2.33 -0.02
N ILE A 41 -8.56 2.68 0.97
CA ILE A 41 -8.17 2.66 2.39
C ILE A 41 -7.91 1.22 2.84
N GLU A 42 -8.78 0.27 2.48
CA GLU A 42 -8.60 -1.15 2.82
C GLU A 42 -7.34 -1.73 2.15
N GLN A 43 -7.07 -1.36 0.90
CA GLN A 43 -5.88 -1.78 0.17
C GLN A 43 -4.60 -1.20 0.79
N GLU A 44 -4.62 0.06 1.24
CA GLU A 44 -3.50 0.67 1.97
C GLU A 44 -3.15 -0.12 3.24
N VAL A 45 -4.15 -0.62 3.97
CA VAL A 45 -3.91 -1.50 5.14
C VAL A 45 -3.25 -2.83 4.74
N VAL A 46 -3.65 -3.43 3.62
CA VAL A 46 -3.02 -4.67 3.14
C VAL A 46 -1.59 -4.40 2.68
N MET A 47 -1.35 -3.29 1.98
CA MET A 47 0.00 -2.86 1.58
C MET A 47 0.90 -2.69 2.81
N ASP A 48 0.44 -1.99 3.84
CA ASP A 48 1.20 -1.78 5.08
C ASP A 48 1.60 -3.12 5.73
N ARG A 49 0.71 -4.12 5.70
CA ARG A 49 1.02 -5.48 6.20
C ARG A 49 2.05 -6.21 5.33
N ILE A 50 2.03 -6.03 4.02
CA ILE A 50 3.02 -6.63 3.11
C ILE A 50 4.39 -6.00 3.35
N LEU A 51 4.46 -4.68 3.57
CA LEU A 51 5.72 -3.98 3.83
C LEU A 51 6.44 -4.52 5.07
N ILE A 52 5.70 -5.07 6.06
CA ILE A 52 6.29 -5.74 7.23
C ILE A 52 7.22 -6.88 6.82
N HIS A 53 6.89 -7.65 5.79
CA HIS A 53 7.72 -8.78 5.35
C HIS A 53 9.07 -8.31 4.79
N VAL A 54 9.07 -7.19 4.05
CA VAL A 54 10.32 -6.56 3.58
C VAL A 54 11.14 -6.04 4.76
N ILE A 55 10.49 -5.35 5.70
CA ILE A 55 11.16 -4.82 6.89
C ILE A 55 11.80 -5.94 7.72
N LEU A 56 11.08 -7.05 7.94
CA LEU A 56 11.61 -8.19 8.70
C LEU A 56 12.76 -8.88 7.97
N ALA A 57 12.68 -9.00 6.64
CA ALA A 57 13.73 -9.59 5.82
C ALA A 57 15.04 -8.77 5.85
N GLY A 58 14.95 -7.44 5.85
CA GLY A 58 16.10 -6.54 5.97
C GLY A 58 16.70 -6.44 7.38
N ASN A 59 16.01 -6.97 8.39
CA ASN A 59 16.39 -6.81 9.79
C ASN A 59 16.49 -8.16 10.54
N PRO A 60 17.26 -9.14 10.02
CA PRO A 60 17.36 -10.45 10.65
C PRO A 60 17.96 -10.33 12.06
N GLY A 61 17.25 -10.87 13.05
CA GLY A 61 17.72 -10.90 14.44
C GLY A 61 17.63 -9.58 15.22
N LYS A 62 17.11 -8.50 14.62
CA LYS A 62 16.82 -7.26 15.37
C LYS A 62 15.55 -7.43 16.23
N THR A 63 15.53 -6.80 17.39
CA THR A 63 14.31 -6.75 18.20
C THR A 63 13.31 -5.77 17.61
N ARG A 64 12.04 -5.93 17.98
CA ARG A 64 10.95 -5.04 17.56
C ARG A 64 11.29 -3.57 17.83
N GLU A 65 11.84 -3.27 18.99
CA GLU A 65 12.14 -1.90 19.43
C GLU A 65 13.20 -1.26 18.54
N GLN A 66 14.19 -2.04 18.10
CA GLN A 66 15.22 -1.59 17.17
C GLN A 66 14.62 -1.29 15.81
N ILE A 67 13.80 -2.21 15.28
CA ILE A 67 13.11 -2.03 14.00
C ILE A 67 12.18 -0.80 14.05
N LEU A 68 11.38 -0.65 15.11
CA LEU A 68 10.48 0.49 15.26
C LEU A 68 11.21 1.83 15.35
N SER A 69 12.35 1.88 16.04
CA SER A 69 13.17 3.09 16.10
C SER A 69 13.71 3.47 14.73
N GLU A 70 14.09 2.50 13.90
CA GLU A 70 14.55 2.74 12.53
C GLU A 70 13.39 3.19 11.63
N LEU A 71 12.20 2.57 11.78
CA LEU A 71 11.01 2.96 11.04
C LEU A 71 10.49 4.36 11.37
N GLN A 72 10.72 4.87 12.59
CA GLN A 72 10.38 6.26 12.94
C GLN A 72 11.10 7.29 12.05
N SER A 73 12.30 6.96 11.56
CA SER A 73 13.06 7.83 10.65
C SER A 73 12.44 7.95 9.25
N LEU A 74 11.48 7.08 8.91
CA LEU A 74 10.91 7.00 7.56
C LEU A 74 9.80 8.00 7.26
N ASN A 75 9.38 8.81 8.24
CA ASN A 75 8.22 9.70 8.13
C ASN A 75 7.00 8.96 7.53
N LEU A 76 6.81 7.69 7.91
CA LEU A 76 5.61 6.94 7.56
C LEU A 76 4.40 7.68 8.12
N ARG A 77 3.25 7.50 7.46
CA ARG A 77 2.00 8.00 8.02
C ARG A 77 1.81 7.41 9.42
N PRO A 78 1.35 8.19 10.42
CA PRO A 78 1.13 7.69 11.77
C PRO A 78 0.26 6.42 11.82
N ASP A 79 -0.77 6.36 10.98
CA ASP A 79 -1.67 5.20 10.88
C ASP A 79 -0.93 3.96 10.39
N SER A 80 -0.13 4.09 9.33
CA SER A 80 0.69 3.01 8.77
C SER A 80 1.77 2.55 9.75
N PHE A 81 2.43 3.47 10.44
CA PHE A 81 3.40 3.14 11.49
C PHE A 81 2.74 2.34 12.63
N ALA A 82 1.56 2.75 13.09
CA ALA A 82 0.82 2.03 14.12
C ALA A 82 0.36 0.63 13.65
N ALA A 83 -0.07 0.51 12.39
CA ALA A 83 -0.43 -0.77 11.79
C ALA A 83 0.78 -1.72 11.71
N ILE A 84 1.93 -1.23 11.24
CA ILE A 84 3.18 -2.00 11.19
C ILE A 84 3.59 -2.41 12.60
N ALA A 85 3.60 -1.46 13.55
CA ALA A 85 4.01 -1.72 14.92
C ALA A 85 3.16 -2.75 15.66
N SER A 86 1.86 -2.84 15.35
CA SER A 86 0.96 -3.82 15.97
C SER A 86 1.04 -5.20 15.33
N ASN A 87 1.36 -5.29 14.04
CA ASN A 87 1.34 -6.56 13.29
C ASN A 87 2.72 -7.22 13.16
N ILE A 88 3.82 -6.52 13.47
CA ILE A 88 5.19 -7.04 13.32
C ILE A 88 5.49 -8.30 14.17
N GLN A 89 4.75 -8.51 15.26
CA GLN A 89 4.96 -9.65 16.16
C GLN A 89 4.40 -10.97 15.61
N SER A 90 3.35 -10.89 14.80
CA SER A 90 2.69 -12.05 14.21
C SER A 90 2.17 -11.65 12.84
N PRO A 91 3.07 -11.44 11.86
CA PRO A 91 2.67 -11.02 10.54
C PRO A 91 1.76 -12.07 9.89
N GLU A 92 0.69 -11.61 9.25
CA GLU A 92 -0.13 -12.45 8.40
C GLU A 92 0.73 -13.02 7.26
N PRO A 93 0.52 -14.28 6.82
CA PRO A 93 1.32 -14.88 5.76
C PRO A 93 1.32 -14.02 4.49
N LEU A 94 2.51 -13.85 3.88
CA LEU A 94 2.69 -13.00 2.70
C LEU A 94 1.75 -13.40 1.55
N GLU A 95 1.64 -14.69 1.27
CA GLU A 95 0.76 -15.21 0.21
C GLU A 95 -0.72 -14.81 0.41
N SER A 96 -1.22 -14.93 1.64
CA SER A 96 -2.59 -14.54 1.98
C SER A 96 -2.84 -13.04 1.78
N LEU A 97 -1.84 -12.21 2.05
CA LEU A 97 -1.92 -10.76 1.83
C LEU A 97 -1.87 -10.42 0.34
N LEU A 98 -1.03 -11.12 -0.42
CA LEU A 98 -0.88 -10.96 -1.86
C LEU A 98 -2.16 -11.32 -2.63
N ASP A 99 -2.94 -12.29 -2.16
CA ASP A 99 -4.25 -12.63 -2.73
C ASP A 99 -5.32 -11.55 -2.50
N ARG A 100 -5.11 -10.65 -1.55
CA ARG A 100 -6.06 -9.58 -1.17
C ARG A 100 -5.74 -8.23 -1.80
N ILE A 101 -4.54 -8.09 -2.40
CA ILE A 101 -4.16 -6.88 -3.13
C ILE A 101 -4.78 -6.89 -4.53
N ASN A 102 -5.43 -5.78 -4.86
CA ASN A 102 -5.84 -5.49 -6.23
C ASN A 102 -4.62 -5.05 -7.06
N SER A 103 -4.53 -5.49 -8.32
CA SER A 103 -3.48 -5.13 -9.28
C SER A 103 -3.24 -3.63 -9.43
N ASP A 104 -4.26 -2.78 -9.23
CA ASP A 104 -4.12 -1.32 -9.27
C ASP A 104 -3.11 -0.79 -8.23
N PHE A 105 -2.91 -1.55 -7.15
CA PHE A 105 -2.00 -1.23 -6.05
C PHE A 105 -0.64 -1.94 -6.15
N ALA A 106 -0.43 -2.80 -7.15
CA ALA A 106 0.81 -3.56 -7.30
C ALA A 106 2.04 -2.67 -7.55
N VAL A 107 1.91 -1.71 -8.48
CA VAL A 107 2.99 -0.75 -8.80
C VAL A 107 3.37 0.11 -7.60
N PRO A 108 2.43 0.80 -6.91
CA PRO A 108 2.79 1.58 -5.72
C PRO A 108 3.28 0.72 -4.56
N LEU A 109 2.83 -0.55 -4.43
CA LEU A 109 3.35 -1.49 -3.46
C LEU A 109 4.83 -1.80 -3.72
N LEU A 110 5.18 -2.23 -4.94
CA LEU A 110 6.55 -2.54 -5.32
C LEU A 110 7.49 -1.33 -5.15
N ALA A 111 7.02 -0.13 -5.50
CA ALA A 111 7.79 1.10 -5.28
C ALA A 111 8.09 1.33 -3.80
N GLN A 112 7.14 1.06 -2.90
CA GLN A 112 7.36 1.15 -1.46
C GLN A 112 8.27 0.05 -0.92
N CYS A 113 8.13 -1.19 -1.41
CA CYS A 113 9.03 -2.29 -1.04
C CYS A 113 10.49 -1.94 -1.38
N HIS A 114 10.74 -1.45 -2.59
CA HIS A 114 12.10 -1.02 -2.99
C HIS A 114 12.61 0.17 -2.18
N LYS A 115 11.74 1.15 -1.88
CA LYS A 115 12.10 2.30 -1.05
C LYS A 115 12.55 1.86 0.35
N ILE A 116 11.88 0.87 0.94
CA ILE A 116 12.24 0.32 2.25
C ILE A 116 13.54 -0.48 2.15
N ALA A 117 13.65 -1.38 1.19
CA ALA A 117 14.84 -2.23 1.04
C ALA A 117 16.12 -1.45 0.68
N GLN A 118 16.00 -0.22 0.17
CA GLN A 118 17.15 0.64 -0.13
C GLN A 118 17.53 1.59 1.02
N MET A 119 16.86 1.51 2.18
CA MET A 119 17.02 2.47 3.27
C MET A 119 18.44 2.52 3.84
N ASP A 120 19.05 1.36 4.05
CA ASP A 120 20.42 1.23 4.55
C ASP A 120 21.47 1.30 3.42
N GLY A 121 21.00 1.54 2.19
CA GLY A 121 21.81 1.64 0.98
C GLY A 121 22.12 0.28 0.33
N VAL A 122 21.66 -0.85 0.88
CA VAL A 122 21.95 -2.19 0.37
C VAL A 122 20.72 -3.10 0.49
N ILE A 123 20.15 -3.49 -0.64
CA ILE A 123 19.09 -4.51 -0.64
C ILE A 123 19.70 -5.87 -0.27
N THR A 124 19.23 -6.48 0.82
CA THR A 124 19.69 -7.80 1.24
C THR A 124 19.12 -8.91 0.34
N PRO A 125 19.77 -10.10 0.28
CA PRO A 125 19.21 -11.25 -0.45
C PRO A 125 17.80 -11.63 0.01
N GLU A 126 17.53 -11.54 1.32
CA GLU A 126 16.23 -11.84 1.93
C GLU A 126 15.17 -10.82 1.49
N GLU A 127 15.49 -9.53 1.45
CA GLU A 127 14.58 -8.50 0.93
C GLU A 127 14.31 -8.69 -0.57
N ALA A 128 15.36 -8.99 -1.34
CA ALA A 128 15.25 -9.26 -2.76
C ALA A 128 14.35 -10.46 -3.05
N GLU A 129 14.39 -11.51 -2.22
CA GLU A 129 13.51 -12.66 -2.33
C GLU A 129 12.05 -12.28 -2.10
N VAL A 130 11.76 -11.53 -1.03
CA VAL A 130 10.39 -11.03 -0.75
C VAL A 130 9.88 -10.17 -1.92
N ILE A 131 10.69 -9.25 -2.42
CA ILE A 131 10.35 -8.39 -3.56
C ILE A 131 10.12 -9.23 -4.84
N ALA A 132 10.92 -10.28 -5.06
CA ALA A 132 10.74 -11.17 -6.20
C ALA A 132 9.42 -11.96 -6.13
N ILE A 133 9.02 -12.42 -4.94
CA ILE A 133 7.72 -13.08 -4.73
C ILE A 133 6.57 -12.12 -5.07
N ILE A 134 6.61 -10.89 -4.55
CA ILE A 134 5.61 -9.85 -4.85
C ILE A 134 5.60 -9.54 -6.35
N THR A 135 6.77 -9.38 -6.97
CA THR A 135 6.88 -9.10 -8.42
C THR A 135 6.27 -10.23 -9.25
N LYS A 136 6.55 -11.48 -8.89
CA LYS A 136 6.03 -12.67 -9.57
C LYS A 136 4.50 -12.78 -9.48
N LYS A 137 3.90 -12.29 -8.39
CA LYS A 137 2.44 -12.28 -8.22
C LYS A 137 1.74 -11.33 -9.20
N PHE A 138 2.36 -10.21 -9.54
CA PHE A 138 1.76 -9.12 -10.33
C PHE A 138 2.38 -8.95 -11.73
N SER A 139 3.18 -9.91 -12.19
CA SER A 139 3.75 -9.94 -13.55
C SER A 139 2.88 -10.70 -14.54
#